data_AF-A0A291RX93-F1
#
_entry.id   AF-A0A291RX93-F1
#
_cell.length_a   1.000
_cell.length_b   1.000
_cell.length_c   1.000
_cell.angle_alpha   90.00
_cell.angle_beta   90.00
_cell.angle_gamma   90.00
#
_symmetry.space_group_name_H-M   'P 1'
#
loop_
_entity.id
_entity.type
_entity.pdbx_description
1 polymer ?
#
loop_
_entity_poly.entity_id
_entity_poly.type
_entity_poly.pdbx_seq_one_letter_code
_entity_poly.pdbx_strand_id
1 'polypeptide(L)'
;MSIASRVVDEQFRALPLSALADAALSAARAAGADHADLRVHRLVQQSIRVRDGRVEAVRNATDLGFAVRVIVDGTWGFASHADLSPATAAEVARRAVTVATTLRALNRERVELATEPVYRDAQWVSAYDIDPFEVPTPEKVALLQDYSQRLSAADGVDHVTATVLQVKEQTYYADTAGSSITQQRVRLHPQLEATTVDPAAGAFETMRTLAAPAGRGWEYVTGADGRWDWDGELARIPEWLAEKVKAPTVAPGPTDLVIDPSNLWLTIHESIGHATEYDRAIGYESAYAGTSFATPDQLGTLRYGTPVMHVTGDRTEEFGLATVGFDDEGVAGQRWDLIRDGVLVGYQLDRAFAPRLGLDRSNGCSYADSAHHVPIQRMANVSLQPDPQRDTTTEELISRVEDGIYIVGDKSWSIDMQRYNFQFTGQRFFRIRNGRLAGQLRDVAYQATTTDFWGSMEAVGGPSTWVLGGAFNCGKAQPGQVAAVSHGCPSVLVRGVNILNTRTEAGQ
;
A
#
# COMPACT_ATOMS: atom_id res chain seq x y z
N MET A 1 -4.40 -30.46 7.45
CA MET A 1 -5.65 -29.68 7.44
C MET A 1 -6.08 -29.51 5.99
N SER A 2 -7.30 -29.92 5.66
CA SER A 2 -7.88 -29.64 4.33
C SER A 2 -8.02 -28.12 4.22
N ILE A 3 -7.29 -27.48 3.30
CA ILE A 3 -7.53 -26.09 2.95
C ILE A 3 -8.94 -26.07 2.36
N ALA A 4 -9.91 -25.56 3.12
CA ALA A 4 -11.23 -25.31 2.56
C ALA A 4 -11.02 -24.45 1.31
N SER A 5 -11.60 -24.84 0.17
CA SER A 5 -11.59 -23.99 -1.02
C SER A 5 -12.22 -22.66 -0.62
N ARG A 6 -11.42 -21.59 -0.54
CA ARG A 6 -11.91 -20.26 -0.21
C ARG A 6 -12.85 -19.84 -1.33
N VAL A 7 -14.10 -19.58 -0.99
CA VAL A 7 -15.14 -19.13 -1.94
C VAL A 7 -15.53 -17.70 -1.63
N VAL A 8 -15.91 -16.96 -2.66
CA VAL A 8 -16.47 -15.61 -2.49
C VAL A 8 -17.76 -15.71 -1.66
N ASP A 9 -17.95 -14.77 -0.76
CA ASP A 9 -19.08 -14.75 0.18
C ASP A 9 -20.44 -14.78 -0.53
N GLU A 10 -21.33 -15.60 0.03
CA GLU A 10 -22.59 -15.99 -0.62
C GLU A 10 -23.54 -14.81 -0.84
N GLN A 11 -23.50 -13.79 0.04
CA GLN A 11 -24.35 -12.60 -0.11
C GLN A 11 -23.98 -11.81 -1.36
N PHE A 12 -22.70 -11.73 -1.69
CA PHE A 12 -22.24 -11.07 -2.90
C PHE A 12 -22.56 -11.90 -4.16
N ARG A 13 -22.39 -13.22 -4.08
CA ARG A 13 -22.74 -14.13 -5.19
C ARG A 13 -24.24 -14.19 -5.48
N ALA A 14 -25.08 -13.87 -4.50
CA ALA A 14 -26.54 -13.80 -4.66
C ALA A 14 -27.02 -12.53 -5.39
N LEU A 15 -26.15 -11.53 -5.59
CA LEU A 15 -26.47 -10.34 -6.38
C LEU A 15 -26.73 -10.72 -7.86
N PRO A 16 -27.49 -9.92 -8.63
CA PRO A 16 -27.81 -10.21 -10.03
C PRO A 16 -26.64 -9.93 -10.99
N LEU A 17 -25.41 -10.34 -10.65
CA LEU A 17 -24.15 -9.96 -11.30
C LEU A 17 -24.15 -10.19 -12.82
N SER A 18 -24.45 -11.41 -13.27
CA SER A 18 -24.49 -11.75 -14.70
C SER A 18 -25.58 -10.99 -15.44
N ALA A 19 -26.77 -10.84 -14.83
CA ALA A 19 -27.87 -10.10 -15.45
C ALA A 19 -27.57 -8.59 -15.59
N LEU A 20 -26.82 -8.01 -14.65
CA LEU A 20 -26.32 -6.63 -14.75
C LEU A 20 -25.32 -6.49 -15.90
N ALA A 21 -24.34 -7.40 -15.98
CA ALA A 21 -23.35 -7.41 -17.05
C ALA A 21 -24.00 -7.55 -18.43
N ASP A 22 -24.88 -8.54 -18.61
CA ASP A 22 -25.56 -8.77 -19.88
C ASP A 22 -26.32 -7.53 -20.35
N ALA A 23 -27.07 -6.89 -19.44
CA ALA A 23 -27.84 -5.69 -19.75
C ALA A 23 -26.97 -4.47 -20.08
N ALA A 24 -25.92 -4.21 -19.29
CA ALA A 24 -25.01 -3.09 -19.50
C ALA A 24 -24.18 -3.25 -20.78
N LEU A 25 -23.52 -4.40 -20.96
CA LEU A 25 -22.62 -4.64 -22.08
C LEU A 25 -23.38 -4.69 -23.40
N SER A 26 -24.58 -5.29 -23.43
CA SER A 26 -25.45 -5.28 -24.62
C SER A 26 -25.91 -3.86 -24.97
N ALA A 27 -26.33 -3.06 -23.98
CA ALA A 27 -26.76 -1.70 -24.20
C ALA A 27 -25.61 -0.78 -24.67
N ALA A 28 -24.41 -0.93 -24.11
CA ALA A 28 -23.22 -0.19 -24.52
C ALA A 28 -22.85 -0.49 -25.98
N ARG A 29 -22.78 -1.78 -26.35
CA ARG A 29 -22.52 -2.21 -27.73
C ARG A 29 -23.58 -1.70 -28.71
N ALA A 30 -24.87 -1.83 -28.36
CA ALA A 30 -25.96 -1.34 -29.20
C ALA A 30 -25.94 0.18 -29.39
N ALA A 31 -25.39 0.92 -28.42
CA ALA A 31 -25.22 2.37 -28.48
C ALA A 31 -23.89 2.81 -29.16
N GLY A 32 -23.05 1.86 -29.63
CA GLY A 32 -21.86 2.15 -30.44
C GLY A 32 -20.54 2.12 -29.69
N ALA A 33 -20.46 1.50 -28.51
CA ALA A 33 -19.19 1.31 -27.82
C ALA A 33 -18.30 0.24 -28.50
N ASP A 34 -17.03 0.58 -28.73
CA ASP A 34 -15.98 -0.33 -29.21
C ASP A 34 -15.57 -1.33 -28.12
N HIS A 35 -15.49 -0.84 -26.89
CA HIS A 35 -15.24 -1.60 -25.66
C HIS A 35 -16.20 -1.13 -24.57
N ALA A 36 -16.65 -2.06 -23.74
CA ALA A 36 -17.30 -1.74 -22.48
C ALA A 36 -16.91 -2.75 -21.40
N ASP A 37 -16.82 -2.25 -20.17
CA ASP A 37 -16.71 -3.06 -18.97
C ASP A 37 -17.77 -2.63 -17.93
N LEU A 38 -18.21 -3.61 -17.15
CA LEU A 38 -19.05 -3.42 -15.97
C LEU A 38 -18.30 -3.94 -14.74
N ARG A 39 -18.29 -3.13 -13.69
CA ARG A 39 -17.76 -3.52 -12.38
C ARG A 39 -18.81 -3.33 -11.30
N VAL A 40 -19.16 -4.41 -10.59
CA VAL A 40 -19.90 -4.35 -9.31
C VAL A 40 -18.87 -4.40 -8.18
N HIS A 41 -19.03 -3.55 -7.18
CA HIS A 41 -18.12 -3.45 -6.05
C HIS A 41 -18.93 -3.45 -4.75
N ARG A 42 -18.57 -4.33 -3.81
CA ARG A 42 -19.04 -4.30 -2.43
C ARG A 42 -17.85 -4.17 -1.48
N LEU A 43 -17.87 -3.14 -0.66
CA LEU A 43 -16.90 -2.91 0.41
C LEU A 43 -17.61 -3.01 1.75
N VAL A 44 -17.19 -3.95 2.59
CA VAL A 44 -17.63 -4.05 3.98
C VAL A 44 -16.46 -3.62 4.86
N GLN A 45 -16.69 -2.63 5.71
CA GLN A 45 -15.64 -2.06 6.56
C GLN A 45 -16.10 -1.99 8.02
N GLN A 46 -15.18 -2.29 8.93
CA GLN A 46 -15.35 -2.02 10.35
C GLN A 46 -14.08 -1.38 10.90
N SER A 47 -14.24 -0.25 11.62
CA SER A 47 -13.17 0.30 12.45
C SER A 47 -13.58 0.30 13.92
N ILE A 48 -12.68 -0.16 14.77
CA ILE A 48 -12.84 -0.14 16.23
C ILE A 48 -11.70 0.69 16.80
N ARG A 49 -12.04 1.61 17.71
CA ARG A 49 -11.08 2.44 18.45
C ARG A 49 -11.37 2.36 19.93
N VAL A 50 -10.37 1.95 20.68
CA VAL A 50 -10.35 1.91 22.15
C VAL A 50 -9.30 2.90 22.63
N ARG A 51 -9.65 3.72 23.62
CA ARG A 51 -8.74 4.64 24.31
C ARG A 51 -8.82 4.36 25.80
N ASP A 52 -7.68 4.13 26.43
CA ASP A 52 -7.55 3.91 27.86
C ASP A 52 -8.54 2.84 28.38
N GLY A 53 -8.62 1.71 27.66
CA GLY A 53 -9.52 0.59 27.94
C GLY A 53 -11.01 0.84 27.64
N ARG A 54 -11.40 2.03 27.17
CA ARG A 54 -12.78 2.42 26.87
C ARG A 54 -13.01 2.49 25.37
N VAL A 55 -14.14 1.98 24.90
CA VAL A 55 -14.54 2.09 23.49
C VAL A 55 -14.87 3.55 23.17
N GLU A 56 -14.15 4.15 22.23
CA GLU A 56 -14.46 5.49 21.70
C GLU A 56 -15.36 5.40 20.47
N ALA A 57 -15.10 4.44 19.59
CA ALA A 57 -15.87 4.28 18.36
C ALA A 57 -15.89 2.83 17.87
N VAL A 58 -17.05 2.42 17.38
CA VAL A 58 -17.23 1.27 16.49
C VAL A 58 -17.99 1.79 15.28
N ARG A 59 -17.37 1.77 14.10
CA ARG A 59 -17.98 2.22 12.86
C ARG A 59 -18.08 1.05 11.91
N ASN A 60 -19.28 0.81 11.37
CA ASN A 60 -19.52 -0.16 10.33
C ASN A 60 -19.97 0.59 9.08
N ALA A 61 -19.44 0.22 7.93
CA ALA A 61 -19.83 0.78 6.65
C ALA A 61 -20.00 -0.34 5.63
N THR A 62 -20.96 -0.16 4.72
CA THR A 62 -21.08 -0.98 3.52
C THR A 62 -21.32 -0.04 2.35
N ASP A 63 -20.44 -0.11 1.35
CA ASP A 63 -20.62 0.52 0.06
C ASP A 63 -20.93 -0.58 -0.97
N LEU A 64 -21.99 -0.38 -1.76
CA LEU A 64 -22.43 -1.31 -2.79
C LEU A 64 -22.93 -0.51 -3.99
N GLY A 65 -22.36 -0.78 -5.14
CA GLY A 65 -22.78 -0.18 -6.40
C GLY A 65 -22.15 -0.86 -7.59
N PHE A 66 -22.41 -0.31 -8.77
CA PHE A 66 -21.73 -0.70 -9.99
C PHE A 66 -21.41 0.50 -10.87
N ALA A 67 -20.48 0.29 -11.80
CA ALA A 67 -20.18 1.23 -12.87
C ALA A 67 -20.12 0.53 -14.22
N VAL A 68 -20.35 1.32 -15.26
CA VAL A 68 -20.08 0.97 -16.65
C VAL A 68 -19.08 1.96 -17.21
N ARG A 69 -18.00 1.45 -17.80
CA ARG A 69 -17.00 2.24 -18.52
C ARG A 69 -16.98 1.80 -19.97
N VAL A 70 -16.87 2.75 -20.89
CA VAL A 70 -16.95 2.50 -22.33
C VAL A 70 -15.87 3.27 -23.08
N ILE A 71 -15.46 2.74 -24.23
CA ILE A 71 -14.70 3.46 -25.25
C ILE A 71 -15.58 3.62 -26.48
N VAL A 72 -15.73 4.85 -26.96
CA VAL A 72 -16.43 5.16 -28.22
C VAL A 72 -15.49 6.01 -29.07
N ASP A 73 -15.07 5.51 -30.23
CA ASP A 73 -14.12 6.18 -31.13
C ASP A 73 -12.84 6.62 -30.40
N GLY A 74 -12.36 5.77 -29.48
CA GLY A 74 -11.18 6.02 -28.66
C GLY A 74 -11.35 7.07 -27.56
N THR A 75 -12.56 7.44 -27.19
CA THR A 75 -12.85 8.35 -26.06
C THR A 75 -13.49 7.57 -24.91
N TRP A 76 -12.98 7.78 -23.69
CA TRP A 76 -13.57 7.20 -22.48
C TRP A 76 -14.92 7.83 -22.12
N GLY A 77 -15.84 6.99 -21.65
CA GLY A 77 -17.06 7.39 -20.96
C GLY A 77 -17.27 6.54 -19.72
N PHE A 78 -17.82 7.13 -18.67
CA PHE A 78 -18.05 6.47 -17.39
C PHE A 78 -19.36 6.93 -16.76
N ALA A 79 -20.08 5.99 -16.16
CA ALA A 79 -21.22 6.27 -15.29
C ALA A 79 -21.35 5.17 -14.23
N SER A 80 -21.89 5.52 -13.06
CA SER A 80 -22.09 4.59 -11.95
C SER A 80 -23.45 4.79 -11.28
N HIS A 81 -23.91 3.76 -10.54
CA HIS A 81 -25.17 3.79 -9.81
C HIS A 81 -25.19 2.78 -8.66
N ALA A 82 -26.02 3.03 -7.64
CA ALA A 82 -26.16 2.16 -6.46
C ALA A 82 -27.33 1.16 -6.55
N ASP A 83 -28.31 1.40 -7.43
CA ASP A 83 -29.43 0.48 -7.69
C ASP A 83 -29.02 -0.66 -8.65
N LEU A 84 -28.91 -1.88 -8.13
CA LEU A 84 -28.50 -3.07 -8.87
C LEU A 84 -29.70 -3.72 -9.59
N SER A 85 -30.19 -3.08 -10.66
CA SER A 85 -31.19 -3.67 -11.56
C SER A 85 -30.70 -3.71 -13.02
N PRO A 86 -31.09 -4.72 -13.83
CA PRO A 86 -30.72 -4.78 -15.25
C PRO A 86 -31.17 -3.55 -16.06
N ALA A 87 -32.35 -2.98 -15.73
CA ALA A 87 -32.86 -1.79 -16.38
C ALA A 87 -31.94 -0.57 -16.12
N THR A 88 -31.57 -0.37 -14.85
CA THR A 88 -30.62 0.67 -14.43
C THR A 88 -29.24 0.45 -15.07
N ALA A 89 -28.76 -0.79 -15.13
CA ALA A 89 -27.47 -1.12 -15.76
C ALA A 89 -27.42 -0.73 -17.25
N ALA A 90 -28.50 -1.02 -17.98
CA ALA A 90 -28.61 -0.60 -19.38
C ALA A 90 -28.69 0.93 -19.54
N GLU A 91 -29.34 1.65 -18.62
CA GLU A 91 -29.38 3.11 -18.62
C GLU A 91 -28.00 3.73 -18.34
N VAL A 92 -27.30 3.23 -17.31
CA VAL A 92 -25.95 3.66 -16.95
C VAL A 92 -24.99 3.45 -18.12
N ALA A 93 -25.07 2.32 -18.81
CA ALA A 93 -24.29 2.06 -20.02
C ALA A 93 -24.54 3.11 -21.12
N ARG A 94 -25.80 3.42 -21.43
CA ARG A 94 -26.15 4.47 -22.40
C ARG A 94 -25.64 5.84 -21.95
N ARG A 95 -25.70 6.15 -20.66
CA ARG A 95 -25.16 7.40 -20.11
C ARG A 95 -23.64 7.48 -20.27
N ALA A 96 -22.91 6.39 -20.01
CA ALA A 96 -21.46 6.33 -20.25
C ALA A 96 -21.13 6.58 -21.73
N VAL A 97 -21.89 6.00 -22.66
CA VAL A 97 -21.74 6.27 -24.11
C VAL A 97 -22.01 7.74 -24.46
N THR A 98 -23.05 8.35 -23.89
CA THR A 98 -23.31 9.78 -24.05
C THR A 98 -22.14 10.63 -23.55
N VAL A 99 -21.54 10.29 -22.40
CA VAL A 99 -20.35 10.97 -21.88
C VAL A 99 -19.19 10.86 -22.87
N ALA A 100 -18.85 9.66 -23.35
CA ALA A 100 -17.78 9.44 -24.32
C ALA A 100 -18.00 10.26 -25.61
N THR A 101 -19.22 10.22 -26.15
CA THR A 101 -19.57 10.92 -27.38
C THR A 101 -19.50 12.44 -27.22
N THR A 102 -19.96 12.96 -26.08
CA THR A 102 -19.94 14.39 -25.78
C THR A 102 -18.52 14.92 -25.61
N LEU A 103 -17.65 14.14 -24.96
CA LEU A 103 -16.26 14.51 -24.70
C LEU A 103 -15.32 14.27 -25.89
N ARG A 104 -15.77 13.57 -26.94
CA ARG A 104 -14.96 13.22 -28.11
C ARG A 104 -14.23 14.42 -28.72
N ALA A 105 -14.89 15.58 -28.82
CA ALA A 105 -14.28 16.78 -29.39
C ALA A 105 -13.14 17.38 -28.53
N LEU A 106 -13.08 17.03 -27.24
CA LEU A 106 -12.02 17.42 -26.32
C LEU A 106 -10.90 16.38 -26.25
N ASN A 107 -11.12 15.19 -26.80
CA ASN A 107 -10.16 14.12 -26.72
C ASN A 107 -8.95 14.41 -27.62
N ARG A 108 -7.79 14.60 -26.99
CA ARG A 108 -6.53 14.89 -27.70
C ARG A 108 -5.77 13.64 -28.09
N GLU A 109 -6.09 12.51 -27.46
CA GLU A 109 -5.37 11.26 -27.65
C GLU A 109 -6.32 10.07 -27.64
N ARG A 110 -6.25 9.27 -28.70
CA ARG A 110 -7.10 8.10 -28.83
C ARG A 110 -6.69 7.06 -27.79
N VAL A 111 -7.67 6.56 -27.04
CA VAL A 111 -7.47 5.46 -26.11
C VAL A 111 -7.45 4.15 -26.88
N GLU A 112 -6.40 3.38 -26.67
CA GLU A 112 -6.25 2.01 -27.16
C GLU A 112 -5.85 1.11 -25.98
N LEU A 113 -6.55 -0.01 -25.81
CA LEU A 113 -6.29 -0.93 -24.71
C LEU A 113 -5.31 -2.02 -25.16
N ALA A 114 -4.27 -2.24 -24.34
CA ALA A 114 -3.46 -3.43 -24.42
C ALA A 114 -4.34 -4.69 -24.32
N THR A 115 -3.90 -5.75 -24.99
CA THR A 115 -4.61 -7.03 -25.01
C THR A 115 -4.52 -7.71 -23.66
N GLU A 116 -5.53 -8.52 -23.33
CA GLU A 116 -5.55 -9.39 -22.16
C GLU A 116 -6.30 -10.68 -22.53
N PRO A 117 -5.88 -11.86 -22.03
CA PRO A 117 -6.64 -13.08 -22.19
C PRO A 117 -8.07 -12.96 -21.66
N VAL A 118 -8.98 -13.77 -22.22
CA VAL A 118 -10.38 -13.81 -21.78
C VAL A 118 -10.52 -14.84 -20.65
N TYR A 119 -11.02 -14.40 -19.49
CA TYR A 119 -11.24 -15.24 -18.32
C TYR A 119 -12.73 -15.44 -18.08
N ARG A 120 -13.26 -16.63 -18.39
CA ARG A 120 -14.68 -16.95 -18.20
C ARG A 120 -14.92 -17.54 -16.82
N ASP A 121 -15.81 -16.90 -16.07
CA ASP A 121 -16.28 -17.30 -14.75
C ASP A 121 -15.14 -17.54 -13.76
N ALA A 122 -14.08 -16.75 -13.89
CA ALA A 122 -12.90 -16.86 -13.04
C ALA A 122 -13.23 -16.39 -11.62
N GLN A 123 -12.62 -17.06 -10.64
CA GLN A 123 -12.78 -16.74 -9.24
C GLN A 123 -11.44 -16.66 -8.52
N TRP A 124 -11.33 -15.71 -7.58
CA TRP A 124 -10.16 -15.59 -6.72
C TRP A 124 -10.54 -15.10 -5.32
N VAL A 125 -9.89 -15.65 -4.30
CA VAL A 125 -10.03 -15.20 -2.91
C VAL A 125 -8.65 -15.07 -2.27
N SER A 126 -8.39 -13.97 -1.57
CA SER A 126 -7.10 -13.75 -0.89
C SER A 126 -6.84 -14.79 0.21
N ALA A 127 -5.57 -14.93 0.61
CA ALA A 127 -5.17 -15.88 1.63
C ALA A 127 -5.48 -15.36 3.04
N TYR A 128 -6.65 -15.69 3.58
CA TYR A 128 -6.99 -15.46 4.99
C TYR A 128 -7.68 -16.69 5.58
N ASP A 129 -7.57 -16.89 6.88
CA ASP A 129 -8.09 -18.09 7.56
C ASP A 129 -9.35 -17.81 8.38
N ILE A 130 -9.41 -16.68 9.08
CA ILE A 130 -10.57 -16.24 9.86
C ILE A 130 -11.13 -14.97 9.23
N ASP A 131 -12.33 -15.05 8.67
CA ASP A 131 -13.02 -13.87 8.17
C ASP A 131 -13.32 -12.90 9.33
N PRO A 132 -12.77 -11.68 9.35
CA PRO A 132 -12.99 -10.76 10.44
C PRO A 132 -14.47 -10.41 10.61
N PHE A 133 -15.30 -10.47 9.56
CA PHE A 133 -16.72 -10.13 9.65
C PHE A 133 -17.60 -11.25 10.21
N GLU A 134 -17.05 -12.44 10.40
CA GLU A 134 -17.72 -13.55 11.10
C GLU A 134 -17.44 -13.53 12.62
N VAL A 135 -16.38 -12.84 13.05
CA VAL A 135 -16.05 -12.67 14.47
C VAL A 135 -17.00 -11.65 15.13
N PRO A 136 -17.66 -11.98 16.25
CA PRO A 136 -18.53 -11.06 16.95
C PRO A 136 -17.81 -9.78 17.42
N THR A 137 -18.39 -8.61 17.18
CA THR A 137 -17.84 -7.32 17.61
C THR A 137 -17.45 -7.28 19.11
N PRO A 138 -18.23 -7.85 20.07
CA PRO A 138 -17.82 -7.86 21.47
C PRO A 138 -16.50 -8.60 21.74
N GLU A 139 -16.20 -9.67 21.01
CA GLU A 139 -14.94 -10.42 21.15
C GLU A 139 -13.75 -9.58 20.66
N LYS A 140 -13.93 -8.88 19.53
CA LYS A 140 -12.91 -7.96 19.01
C LYS A 140 -12.63 -6.81 19.97
N VAL A 141 -13.69 -6.23 20.52
CA VAL A 141 -13.59 -5.15 21.51
C VAL A 141 -12.87 -5.66 22.76
N ALA A 142 -13.24 -6.84 23.27
CA ALA A 142 -12.61 -7.42 24.44
C ALA A 142 -11.09 -7.64 24.24
N LEU A 143 -10.67 -8.11 23.06
CA LEU A 143 -9.26 -8.27 22.73
C LEU A 143 -8.52 -6.93 22.73
N LEU A 144 -9.06 -5.89 22.08
CA LEU A 144 -8.44 -4.57 22.07
C LEU A 144 -8.41 -3.92 23.45
N GLN A 145 -9.42 -4.15 24.28
CA GLN A 145 -9.44 -3.69 25.67
C GLN A 145 -8.37 -4.38 26.51
N ASP A 146 -8.20 -5.70 26.36
CA ASP A 146 -7.15 -6.46 27.02
C ASP A 146 -5.76 -5.92 26.63
N TYR A 147 -5.47 -5.80 25.32
CA TYR A 147 -4.20 -5.24 24.87
C TYR A 147 -3.99 -3.80 25.35
N SER A 148 -5.03 -2.96 25.32
CA SER A 148 -4.98 -1.60 25.86
C SER A 148 -4.67 -1.60 27.36
N GLN A 149 -5.28 -2.51 28.13
CA GLN A 149 -5.10 -2.61 29.57
C GLN A 149 -3.67 -2.99 29.93
N ARG A 150 -3.08 -3.97 29.22
CA ARG A 150 -1.70 -4.42 29.43
C ARG A 150 -0.69 -3.28 29.30
N LEU A 151 -0.84 -2.43 28.28
CA LEU A 151 0.02 -1.25 28.10
C LEU A 151 -0.24 -0.18 29.17
N SER A 152 -1.51 0.10 29.49
CA SER A 152 -1.86 1.15 30.45
C SER A 152 -1.50 0.82 31.90
N ALA A 153 -1.26 -0.46 32.20
CA ALA A 153 -0.82 -0.92 33.52
C ALA A 153 0.69 -0.73 33.75
N ALA A 154 1.46 -0.39 32.71
CA ALA A 154 2.90 -0.20 32.81
C ALA A 154 3.27 1.21 33.29
N ASP A 155 4.31 1.28 34.12
CA ASP A 155 4.86 2.56 34.58
C ASP A 155 5.37 3.39 33.39
N GLY A 156 5.06 4.70 33.39
CA GLY A 156 5.47 5.62 32.33
C GLY A 156 4.61 5.57 31.06
N VAL A 157 3.43 4.95 31.11
CA VAL A 157 2.40 5.04 30.07
C VAL A 157 1.20 5.79 30.63
N ASP A 158 0.95 6.99 30.11
CA ASP A 158 -0.16 7.85 30.56
C ASP A 158 -1.45 7.55 29.80
N HIS A 159 -1.32 7.16 28.53
CA HIS A 159 -2.46 6.81 27.69
C HIS A 159 -2.16 5.73 26.66
N VAL A 160 -3.19 5.02 26.23
CA VAL A 160 -3.11 3.98 25.21
C VAL A 160 -4.25 4.10 24.21
N THR A 161 -3.91 4.04 22.92
CA THR A 161 -4.89 3.85 21.84
C THR A 161 -4.69 2.52 21.18
N ALA A 162 -5.75 1.72 21.09
CA ALA A 162 -5.80 0.49 20.31
C ALA A 162 -6.83 0.65 19.18
N THR A 163 -6.42 0.35 17.96
CA THR A 163 -7.28 0.46 16.78
C THR A 163 -7.17 -0.78 15.91
N VAL A 164 -8.26 -1.11 15.22
CA VAL A 164 -8.22 -2.03 14.09
C VAL A 164 -9.15 -1.53 12.99
N LEU A 165 -8.62 -1.37 11.77
CA LEU A 165 -9.42 -1.26 10.55
C LEU A 165 -9.51 -2.64 9.90
N GLN A 166 -10.70 -3.02 9.47
CA GLN A 166 -10.99 -4.28 8.79
C GLN A 166 -11.75 -3.96 7.50
N VAL A 167 -11.33 -4.53 6.37
CA VAL A 167 -11.96 -4.34 5.07
C VAL A 167 -12.13 -5.69 4.38
N LYS A 168 -13.36 -6.04 4.01
CA LYS A 168 -13.68 -7.10 3.04
C LYS A 168 -14.12 -6.42 1.75
N GLU A 169 -13.35 -6.65 0.70
CA GLU A 169 -13.60 -6.12 -0.64
C GLU A 169 -14.03 -7.26 -1.56
N GLN A 170 -15.12 -7.06 -2.29
CA GLN A 170 -15.67 -8.03 -3.23
C GLN A 170 -15.96 -7.31 -4.54
N THR A 171 -15.47 -7.85 -5.65
CA THR A 171 -15.70 -7.27 -6.97
C THR A 171 -16.17 -8.32 -7.96
N TYR A 172 -16.99 -7.86 -8.90
CA TYR A 172 -17.36 -8.60 -10.09
C TYR A 172 -17.06 -7.72 -11.30
N TYR A 173 -16.23 -8.23 -12.21
CA TYR A 173 -15.85 -7.57 -13.44
C TYR A 173 -16.36 -8.37 -14.63
N ALA A 174 -16.93 -7.71 -15.62
CA ALA A 174 -17.24 -8.31 -16.91
C ALA A 174 -17.01 -7.33 -18.05
N ASP A 175 -16.56 -7.81 -19.20
CA ASP A 175 -16.26 -6.95 -20.35
C ASP A 175 -16.81 -7.47 -21.67
N THR A 176 -16.72 -6.61 -22.68
CA THR A 176 -17.14 -6.93 -24.04
C THR A 176 -16.29 -8.01 -24.71
N ALA A 177 -15.05 -8.26 -24.26
CA ALA A 177 -14.24 -9.37 -24.79
C ALA A 177 -14.75 -10.74 -24.32
N GLY A 178 -15.52 -10.76 -23.24
CA GLY A 178 -16.20 -11.93 -22.71
C GLY A 178 -15.60 -12.46 -21.41
N SER A 179 -14.78 -11.65 -20.72
CA SER A 179 -14.32 -11.97 -19.38
C SER A 179 -15.47 -11.80 -18.37
N SER A 180 -15.52 -12.68 -17.38
CA SER A 180 -16.39 -12.59 -16.19
C SER A 180 -15.58 -13.10 -14.98
N ILE A 181 -15.33 -12.21 -14.02
CA ILE A 181 -14.39 -12.43 -12.93
C ILE A 181 -15.06 -12.02 -11.62
N THR A 182 -15.06 -12.90 -10.63
CA THR A 182 -15.54 -12.59 -9.28
C THR A 182 -14.39 -12.77 -8.29
N GLN A 183 -14.09 -11.76 -7.49
CA GLN A 183 -13.01 -11.89 -6.52
C GLN A 183 -13.31 -11.27 -5.16
N GLN A 184 -12.59 -11.74 -4.15
CA GLN A 184 -12.70 -11.27 -2.78
C GLN A 184 -11.34 -11.15 -2.10
N ARG A 185 -11.14 -10.09 -1.33
CA ARG A 185 -9.99 -9.97 -0.43
C ARG A 185 -10.36 -9.40 0.93
N VAL A 186 -9.58 -9.78 1.93
CA VAL A 186 -9.63 -9.22 3.29
C VAL A 186 -8.31 -8.51 3.57
N ARG A 187 -8.40 -7.33 4.20
CA ARG A 187 -7.24 -6.58 4.69
C ARG A 187 -7.52 -6.02 6.08
N LEU A 188 -6.49 -5.98 6.92
CA LEU A 188 -6.54 -5.51 8.30
C LEU A 188 -5.42 -4.52 8.59
N HIS A 189 -5.68 -3.58 9.50
CA HIS A 189 -4.67 -2.70 10.08
C HIS A 189 -4.89 -2.58 11.59
N PRO A 190 -4.34 -3.51 12.40
CA PRO A 190 -4.28 -3.37 13.84
C PRO A 190 -3.11 -2.46 14.24
N GLN A 191 -3.30 -1.63 15.26
CA GLN A 191 -2.24 -0.78 15.81
C GLN A 191 -2.52 -0.46 17.27
N LEU A 192 -1.48 -0.59 18.11
CA LEU A 192 -1.49 -0.11 19.49
C LEU A 192 -0.41 0.93 19.70
N GLU A 193 -0.77 2.05 20.29
CA GLU A 193 0.12 3.16 20.59
C GLU A 193 0.05 3.51 22.08
N ALA A 194 1.19 3.50 22.74
CA ALA A 194 1.39 4.05 24.07
C ALA A 194 1.87 5.49 23.98
N THR A 195 1.35 6.34 24.86
CA THR A 195 1.74 7.75 25.01
C THR A 195 2.21 8.00 26.43
N THR A 196 3.32 8.74 26.58
CA THR A 196 3.68 9.37 27.84
C THR A 196 3.69 10.88 27.70
N VAL A 197 3.30 11.57 28.76
CA VAL A 197 3.15 13.03 28.80
C VAL A 197 4.13 13.58 29.84
N ASP A 198 4.83 14.65 29.48
CA ASP A 198 5.56 15.50 30.41
C ASP A 198 4.80 16.83 30.56
N PRO A 199 3.95 16.98 31.60
CA PRO A 199 3.18 18.20 31.80
C PRO A 199 4.05 19.42 32.10
N ALA A 200 5.25 19.23 32.66
CA ALA A 200 6.16 20.32 32.99
C ALA A 200 6.85 20.86 31.73
N ALA A 201 7.22 19.99 30.79
CA ALA A 201 7.77 20.38 29.50
C ALA A 201 6.70 20.73 28.45
N GLY A 202 5.43 20.39 28.70
CA GLY A 202 4.34 20.53 27.71
C GLY A 202 4.55 19.63 26.48
N ALA A 203 5.19 18.49 26.67
CA ALA A 203 5.58 17.57 25.61
C ALA A 203 4.98 16.18 25.83
N PHE A 204 4.95 15.36 24.78
CA PHE A 204 4.57 13.96 24.87
C PHE A 204 5.43 13.13 23.91
N GLU A 205 5.58 11.85 24.21
CA GLU A 205 6.23 10.88 23.32
C GLU A 205 5.32 9.69 23.09
N THR A 206 5.44 9.10 21.89
CA THR A 206 4.68 7.91 21.51
C THR A 206 5.57 6.77 21.07
N MET A 207 5.08 5.55 21.28
CA MET A 207 5.63 4.30 20.79
C MET A 207 4.48 3.40 20.38
N ARG A 208 4.49 2.91 19.13
CA ARG A 208 3.47 2.00 18.61
C ARG A 208 4.05 0.69 18.12
N THR A 209 3.19 -0.31 18.08
CA THR A 209 3.47 -1.62 17.48
C THR A 209 3.95 -1.49 16.03
N LEU A 210 4.85 -2.36 15.62
CA LEU A 210 5.41 -2.45 14.26
C LEU A 210 4.59 -3.36 13.33
N ALA A 211 3.52 -3.97 13.84
CA ALA A 211 2.60 -4.78 13.05
C ALA A 211 2.06 -3.96 11.86
N ALA A 212 2.50 -4.30 10.66
CA ALA A 212 2.07 -3.62 9.45
C ALA A 212 0.62 -3.97 9.09
N PRO A 213 -0.11 -3.11 8.37
CA PRO A 213 -1.34 -3.53 7.72
C PRO A 213 -1.08 -4.68 6.74
N ALA A 214 -2.00 -5.66 6.68
CA ALA A 214 -1.81 -6.88 5.91
C ALA A 214 -3.10 -7.41 5.28
N GLY A 215 -2.96 -8.14 4.18
CA GLY A 215 -4.02 -8.91 3.52
C GLY A 215 -4.33 -10.24 4.22
N ARG A 216 -4.50 -10.21 5.54
CA ARG A 216 -4.75 -11.37 6.43
C ARG A 216 -6.12 -11.28 7.09
N GLY A 217 -6.59 -12.39 7.66
CA GLY A 217 -7.80 -12.46 8.47
C GLY A 217 -7.57 -12.14 9.95
N TRP A 218 -8.59 -12.35 10.77
CA TRP A 218 -8.57 -12.00 12.21
C TRP A 218 -7.47 -12.74 12.99
N GLU A 219 -6.96 -13.87 12.48
CA GLU A 219 -5.80 -14.59 13.01
C GLU A 219 -4.56 -13.72 13.19
N TYR A 220 -4.40 -12.67 12.37
CA TYR A 220 -3.28 -11.75 12.47
C TYR A 220 -3.36 -10.84 13.70
N VAL A 221 -4.59 -10.44 14.09
CA VAL A 221 -4.81 -9.54 15.23
C VAL A 221 -4.70 -10.28 16.56
N THR A 222 -5.00 -11.58 16.57
CA THR A 222 -4.85 -12.44 17.75
C THR A 222 -3.43 -13.02 17.88
N GLY A 223 -2.62 -12.99 16.83
CA GLY A 223 -1.33 -13.67 16.75
C GLY A 223 -1.42 -15.19 16.56
N ALA A 224 -2.63 -15.73 16.31
CA ALA A 224 -2.86 -17.17 16.21
C ALA A 224 -2.17 -17.82 14.98
N ASP A 225 -1.84 -17.03 13.97
CA ASP A 225 -1.08 -17.47 12.79
C ASP A 225 0.45 -17.49 13.01
N GLY A 226 0.90 -17.08 14.20
CA GLY A 226 2.32 -16.99 14.56
C GLY A 226 3.10 -15.93 13.78
N ARG A 227 2.41 -15.00 13.10
CA ARG A 227 3.06 -13.97 12.27
C ARG A 227 3.45 -12.73 13.03
N TRP A 228 2.73 -12.41 14.10
CA TRP A 228 3.06 -11.31 14.98
C TRP A 228 3.02 -11.72 16.45
N ASP A 229 4.09 -11.42 17.18
CA ASP A 229 4.19 -11.66 18.61
C ASP A 229 3.64 -10.45 19.38
N TRP A 230 2.31 -10.38 19.49
CA TRP A 230 1.64 -9.31 20.23
C TRP A 230 2.01 -9.31 21.71
N ASP A 231 2.10 -10.49 22.34
CA ASP A 231 2.41 -10.59 23.76
C ASP A 231 3.81 -10.06 24.07
N GLY A 232 4.81 -10.48 23.27
CA GLY A 232 6.18 -10.01 23.38
C GLY A 232 6.31 -8.52 23.09
N GLU A 233 5.72 -8.02 22.00
CA GLU A 233 5.85 -6.61 21.63
C GLU A 233 5.19 -5.68 22.65
N LEU A 234 3.95 -5.97 23.08
CA LEU A 234 3.23 -5.15 24.06
C LEU A 234 3.98 -5.10 25.40
N ALA A 235 4.65 -6.20 25.80
CA ALA A 235 5.47 -6.21 27.00
C ALA A 235 6.72 -5.31 26.90
N ARG A 236 7.25 -5.06 25.69
CA ARG A 236 8.48 -4.27 25.48
C ARG A 236 8.22 -2.78 25.21
N ILE A 237 7.05 -2.42 24.68
CA ILE A 237 6.71 -1.02 24.35
C ILE A 237 6.95 -0.03 25.49
N PRO A 238 6.53 -0.30 26.76
CA PRO A 238 6.78 0.63 27.87
C PRO A 238 8.27 0.90 28.11
N GLU A 239 9.12 -0.12 28.03
CA GLU A 239 10.57 0.03 28.14
C GLU A 239 11.12 0.89 26.99
N TRP A 240 10.70 0.60 25.76
CA TRP A 240 11.16 1.35 24.58
C TRP A 240 10.74 2.82 24.61
N LEU A 241 9.53 3.10 25.09
CA LEU A 241 9.03 4.45 25.29
C LEU A 241 9.85 5.18 26.36
N ALA A 242 10.10 4.54 27.51
CA ALA A 242 10.90 5.12 28.59
C ALA A 242 12.36 5.38 28.17
N GLU A 243 12.96 4.49 27.38
CA GLU A 243 14.29 4.69 26.80
C GLU A 243 14.31 5.87 25.82
N LYS A 244 13.31 5.96 24.94
CA LYS A 244 13.18 7.04 23.94
C LYS A 244 13.10 8.42 24.56
N VAL A 245 12.32 8.57 25.64
CA VAL A 245 12.19 9.84 26.38
C VAL A 245 13.54 10.33 26.93
N LYS A 246 14.39 9.40 27.36
CA LYS A 246 15.70 9.69 27.96
C LYS A 246 16.83 9.79 26.93
N ALA A 247 16.56 9.48 25.67
CA ALA A 247 17.59 9.39 24.65
C ALA A 247 18.22 10.77 24.39
N PRO A 248 19.55 10.84 24.22
CA PRO A 248 20.21 12.06 23.76
C PRO A 248 19.79 12.41 22.33
N THR A 249 19.80 13.72 22.04
CA THR A 249 19.54 14.22 20.69
C THR A 249 20.69 13.90 19.73
N VAL A 250 20.42 13.89 18.42
CA VAL A 250 21.42 13.59 17.39
C VAL A 250 22.25 14.82 16.99
N ALA A 251 23.51 14.59 16.59
CA ALA A 251 24.30 15.58 15.89
C ALA A 251 24.02 15.48 14.38
N PRO A 252 23.66 16.58 13.70
CA PRO A 252 23.37 16.54 12.27
C PRO A 252 24.64 16.34 11.43
N GLY A 253 24.46 15.83 10.21
CA GLY A 253 25.51 15.65 9.22
C GLY A 253 25.50 14.28 8.52
N PRO A 254 26.41 14.06 7.56
CA PRO A 254 26.53 12.79 6.85
C PRO A 254 26.79 11.63 7.81
N THR A 255 25.98 10.58 7.72
CA THR A 255 25.98 9.45 8.65
C THR A 255 25.66 8.15 7.91
N ASP A 256 26.34 7.06 8.25
CA ASP A 256 26.01 5.73 7.75
C ASP A 256 24.79 5.19 8.48
N LEU A 257 23.82 4.64 7.73
CA LEU A 257 22.57 4.15 8.29
C LEU A 257 22.39 2.67 8.00
N VAL A 258 22.02 1.93 9.04
CA VAL A 258 21.30 0.68 8.87
C VAL A 258 19.82 0.97 9.06
N ILE A 259 18.97 0.56 8.13
CA ILE A 259 17.54 0.85 8.19
C ILE A 259 16.77 -0.46 8.24
N ASP A 260 15.98 -0.62 9.30
CA ASP A 260 15.08 -1.76 9.49
C ASP A 260 13.92 -1.71 8.49
N PRO A 261 13.42 -2.86 8.01
CA PRO A 261 12.31 -2.90 7.06
C PRO A 261 11.02 -2.25 7.58
N SER A 262 10.79 -2.19 8.90
CA SER A 262 9.67 -1.46 9.50
C SER A 262 9.73 0.05 9.32
N ASN A 263 10.87 0.60 8.89
CA ASN A 263 11.03 1.99 8.46
C ASN A 263 11.18 2.10 6.94
N LEU A 264 12.03 1.26 6.33
CA LEU A 264 12.42 1.37 4.92
C LEU A 264 11.24 1.22 3.94
N TRP A 265 10.20 0.47 4.31
CA TRP A 265 9.01 0.30 3.47
C TRP A 265 8.40 1.65 3.05
N LEU A 266 8.45 2.66 3.92
CA LEU A 266 7.90 3.98 3.64
C LEU A 266 8.80 4.78 2.68
N THR A 267 10.12 4.64 2.81
CA THR A 267 11.08 5.18 1.83
C THR A 267 10.81 4.62 0.45
N ILE A 268 10.55 3.31 0.35
CA ILE A 268 10.22 2.64 -0.91
C ILE A 268 8.90 3.15 -1.48
N HIS A 269 7.86 3.27 -0.65
CA HIS A 269 6.55 3.79 -1.06
C HIS A 269 6.68 5.11 -1.81
N GLU A 270 7.35 6.07 -1.18
CA GLU A 270 7.42 7.45 -1.64
C GLU A 270 8.46 7.64 -2.76
N SER A 271 9.64 7.03 -2.61
CA SER A 271 10.77 7.28 -3.51
C SER A 271 10.86 6.32 -4.69
N ILE A 272 10.15 5.18 -4.68
CA ILE A 272 10.15 4.20 -5.78
C ILE A 272 8.73 3.91 -6.26
N GLY A 273 7.85 3.55 -5.32
CA GLY A 273 6.47 3.17 -5.61
C GLY A 273 5.78 4.24 -6.45
N HIS A 274 5.71 5.47 -5.93
CA HIS A 274 5.13 6.59 -6.66
C HIS A 274 5.91 7.01 -7.90
N ALA A 275 7.23 6.99 -7.84
CA ALA A 275 8.09 7.42 -8.94
C ALA A 275 8.01 6.49 -10.17
N THR A 276 7.66 5.22 -9.97
CA THR A 276 7.53 4.22 -11.05
C THR A 276 6.09 3.99 -11.50
N GLU A 277 5.14 4.82 -11.07
CA GLU A 277 3.82 4.92 -11.70
C GLU A 277 3.96 5.69 -13.03
N TYR A 278 3.69 5.03 -14.17
CA TYR A 278 3.96 5.58 -15.50
C TYR A 278 3.20 6.88 -15.79
N ASP A 279 1.91 6.94 -15.45
CA ASP A 279 1.11 8.16 -15.57
C ASP A 279 1.77 9.39 -14.90
N ARG A 280 2.37 9.25 -13.71
CA ARG A 280 3.17 10.32 -13.09
C ARG A 280 4.43 10.64 -13.87
N ALA A 281 5.11 9.63 -14.42
CA ALA A 281 6.31 9.80 -15.24
C ALA A 281 6.04 10.59 -16.54
N ILE A 282 4.80 10.58 -17.03
CA ILE A 282 4.36 11.38 -18.19
C ILE A 282 3.59 12.65 -17.79
N GLY A 283 3.60 13.02 -16.50
CA GLY A 283 3.09 14.31 -16.01
C GLY A 283 1.61 14.34 -15.58
N TYR A 284 0.91 13.21 -15.62
CA TYR A 284 -0.42 13.10 -15.00
C TYR A 284 -0.27 13.27 -13.47
N GLU A 285 -1.37 13.56 -12.78
CA GLU A 285 -1.43 13.76 -11.32
C GLU A 285 -0.67 14.96 -10.75
N SER A 286 0.02 15.76 -11.59
CA SER A 286 0.77 16.96 -11.18
C SER A 286 -0.02 17.91 -10.27
N ALA A 287 -1.35 18.02 -10.47
CA ALA A 287 -2.22 18.89 -9.68
C ALA A 287 -2.59 18.36 -8.28
N TYR A 288 -2.37 17.08 -7.97
CA TYR A 288 -2.74 16.47 -6.68
C TYR A 288 -1.59 15.73 -6.02
N ALA A 289 -1.02 14.75 -6.72
CA ALA A 289 -0.14 13.74 -6.13
C ALA A 289 1.28 13.76 -6.70
N GLY A 290 1.69 14.87 -7.35
CA GLY A 290 3.03 15.08 -7.91
C GLY A 290 3.30 14.33 -9.23
N THR A 291 4.42 14.64 -9.85
CA THR A 291 5.00 13.94 -11.01
C THR A 291 6.15 13.03 -10.57
N SER A 292 6.90 12.46 -11.52
CA SER A 292 8.09 11.66 -11.25
C SER A 292 9.33 12.22 -11.95
N PHE A 293 10.49 12.09 -11.31
CA PHE A 293 11.79 12.33 -11.92
C PHE A 293 12.22 11.21 -12.89
N ALA A 294 11.68 9.99 -12.72
CA ALA A 294 12.03 8.81 -13.50
C ALA A 294 11.25 8.77 -14.81
N THR A 295 11.58 9.67 -15.74
CA THR A 295 10.82 9.88 -16.98
C THR A 295 11.10 8.79 -18.04
N PRO A 296 10.17 8.53 -18.98
CA PRO A 296 10.29 7.39 -19.90
C PRO A 296 11.53 7.39 -20.80
N ASP A 297 12.10 8.56 -21.12
CA ASP A 297 13.35 8.70 -21.86
C ASP A 297 14.57 8.14 -21.10
N GLN A 298 14.45 7.95 -19.79
CA GLN A 298 15.49 7.38 -18.95
C GLN A 298 15.32 5.87 -18.72
N LEU A 299 14.28 5.24 -19.28
CA LEU A 299 14.06 3.79 -19.18
C LEU A 299 15.25 3.03 -19.77
N GLY A 300 15.81 2.10 -18.99
CA GLY A 300 16.99 1.31 -19.35
C GLY A 300 18.33 2.06 -19.19
N THR A 301 18.33 3.34 -18.80
CA THR A 301 19.56 4.15 -18.67
C THR A 301 19.70 4.82 -17.30
N LEU A 302 18.61 5.15 -16.61
CA LEU A 302 18.64 5.72 -15.27
C LEU A 302 19.27 4.74 -14.27
N ARG A 303 20.38 5.15 -13.67
CA ARG A 303 20.93 4.51 -12.47
C ARG A 303 20.11 4.97 -11.27
N TYR A 304 19.12 4.16 -10.93
CA TYR A 304 18.25 4.39 -9.79
C TYR A 304 19.00 4.20 -8.47
N GLY A 305 19.86 3.18 -8.40
CA GLY A 305 20.68 2.87 -7.24
C GLY A 305 21.90 2.02 -7.59
N THR A 306 22.49 1.40 -6.57
CA THR A 306 23.66 0.52 -6.74
C THR A 306 23.30 -0.81 -7.41
N PRO A 307 24.28 -1.57 -7.95
CA PRO A 307 24.03 -2.85 -8.60
C PRO A 307 23.39 -3.92 -7.71
N VAL A 308 23.42 -3.77 -6.38
CA VAL A 308 22.74 -4.71 -5.45
C VAL A 308 21.24 -4.45 -5.36
N MET A 309 20.74 -3.35 -5.93
CA MET A 309 19.33 -2.98 -5.90
C MET A 309 18.52 -3.75 -6.95
N HIS A 310 17.56 -4.55 -6.51
CA HIS A 310 16.54 -5.18 -7.35
C HIS A 310 15.16 -4.96 -6.74
N VAL A 311 14.29 -4.24 -7.46
CA VAL A 311 12.94 -3.91 -7.02
C VAL A 311 11.92 -4.43 -8.00
N THR A 312 10.88 -5.09 -7.47
CA THR A 312 9.80 -5.66 -8.27
C THR A 312 8.46 -5.04 -7.95
N GLY A 313 7.61 -4.91 -8.96
CA GLY A 313 6.17 -4.76 -8.78
C GLY A 313 5.52 -6.14 -8.77
N ASP A 314 4.60 -6.38 -7.85
CA ASP A 314 3.98 -7.69 -7.66
C ASP A 314 2.50 -7.57 -7.27
N ARG A 315 1.60 -8.18 -8.04
CA ARG A 315 0.15 -8.27 -7.76
C ARG A 315 -0.26 -9.61 -7.13
N THR A 316 0.71 -10.49 -6.92
CA THR A 316 0.56 -11.87 -6.45
C THR A 316 1.22 -12.14 -5.09
N GLU A 317 1.99 -11.18 -4.55
CA GLU A 317 2.64 -11.27 -3.22
C GLU A 317 1.63 -11.65 -2.13
N GLU A 318 1.79 -12.82 -1.51
CA GLU A 318 0.81 -13.31 -0.55
C GLU A 318 0.71 -12.34 0.64
N PHE A 319 -0.52 -12.09 1.10
CA PHE A 319 -0.83 -11.14 2.19
C PHE A 319 -0.48 -9.67 1.91
N GLY A 320 -0.07 -9.32 0.69
CA GLY A 320 0.07 -7.92 0.27
C GLY A 320 -1.28 -7.20 0.19
N LEU A 321 -1.28 -5.90 0.47
CA LEU A 321 -2.48 -5.07 0.44
C LEU A 321 -2.98 -4.80 -0.99
N ALA A 322 -2.08 -4.83 -1.97
CA ALA A 322 -2.39 -4.64 -3.38
C ALA A 322 -2.60 -5.98 -4.12
N THR A 323 -2.54 -7.10 -3.41
CA THR A 323 -2.65 -8.45 -3.99
C THR A 323 -4.07 -8.76 -4.42
N VAL A 324 -4.21 -9.17 -5.67
CA VAL A 324 -5.49 -9.51 -6.33
C VAL A 324 -5.26 -10.60 -7.36
N GLY A 325 -6.30 -11.37 -7.67
CA GLY A 325 -6.27 -12.27 -8.82
C GLY A 325 -6.27 -11.48 -10.13
N PHE A 326 -7.06 -10.41 -10.18
CA PHE A 326 -7.23 -9.54 -11.34
C PHE A 326 -7.36 -8.09 -10.90
N ASP A 327 -6.82 -7.16 -11.68
CA ASP A 327 -7.00 -5.73 -11.42
C ASP A 327 -8.41 -5.25 -11.87
N ASP A 328 -8.68 -3.95 -11.74
CA ASP A 328 -10.00 -3.38 -12.07
C ASP A 328 -10.29 -3.28 -13.59
N GLU A 329 -9.38 -3.76 -14.45
CA GLU A 329 -9.56 -3.92 -15.89
C GLU A 329 -9.53 -5.39 -16.34
N GLY A 330 -9.59 -6.31 -15.37
CA GLY A 330 -9.56 -7.75 -15.62
C GLY A 330 -8.19 -8.30 -15.98
N VAL A 331 -7.10 -7.54 -15.75
CA VAL A 331 -5.73 -7.99 -16.02
C VAL A 331 -5.27 -8.93 -14.91
N ALA A 332 -4.85 -10.15 -15.27
CA ALA A 332 -4.39 -11.11 -14.28
C ALA A 332 -3.11 -10.64 -13.57
N GLY A 333 -3.09 -10.83 -12.26
CA GLY A 333 -1.96 -10.49 -11.40
C GLY A 333 -0.68 -11.18 -11.83
N GLN A 334 0.43 -10.45 -11.76
CA GLN A 334 1.77 -10.93 -12.13
C GLN A 334 2.85 -10.20 -11.32
N ARG A 335 4.10 -10.59 -11.56
CA ARG A 335 5.30 -9.95 -11.03
C ARG A 335 6.22 -9.51 -12.16
N TRP A 336 6.84 -8.36 -12.01
CA TRP A 336 7.79 -7.78 -12.98
C TRP A 336 8.86 -6.94 -12.29
N ASP A 337 9.92 -6.63 -13.02
CA ASP A 337 10.99 -5.78 -12.51
C ASP A 337 10.70 -4.30 -12.80
N LEU A 338 10.86 -3.49 -11.77
CA LEU A 338 10.88 -2.03 -11.88
C LEU A 338 12.32 -1.54 -11.96
N ILE A 339 13.19 -2.10 -11.10
CA ILE A 339 14.62 -1.79 -11.06
C ILE A 339 15.38 -3.12 -11.04
N ARG A 340 16.33 -3.31 -11.95
CA ARG A 340 17.21 -4.49 -12.01
C ARG A 340 18.66 -4.04 -12.06
N ASP A 341 19.48 -4.58 -11.16
CA ASP A 341 20.90 -4.23 -11.01
C ASP A 341 21.12 -2.70 -10.91
N GLY A 342 20.25 -2.03 -10.15
CA GLY A 342 20.25 -0.58 -9.96
C GLY A 342 19.77 0.25 -11.15
N VAL A 343 19.27 -0.35 -12.24
CA VAL A 343 18.76 0.34 -13.43
C VAL A 343 17.25 0.31 -13.47
N LEU A 344 16.61 1.45 -13.80
CA LEU A 344 15.17 1.49 -14.10
C LEU A 344 14.88 0.67 -15.37
N VAL A 345 14.08 -0.39 -15.26
CA VAL A 345 13.76 -1.30 -16.38
C VAL A 345 12.26 -1.48 -16.62
N GLY A 346 11.41 -0.93 -15.76
CA GLY A 346 9.97 -1.06 -15.91
C GLY A 346 9.18 0.00 -15.14
N TYR A 347 7.89 0.04 -15.46
CA TYR A 347 6.90 0.90 -14.81
C TYR A 347 5.70 0.10 -14.35
N GLN A 348 4.83 0.71 -13.56
CA GLN A 348 3.49 0.24 -13.21
C GLN A 348 2.51 0.80 -14.24
N LEU A 349 1.69 -0.05 -14.87
CA LEU A 349 0.95 0.25 -16.10
C LEU A 349 -0.45 -0.36 -16.08
N ASP A 350 -1.46 0.43 -16.46
CA ASP A 350 -2.78 -0.08 -16.83
C ASP A 350 -2.82 -0.47 -18.33
N ARG A 351 -3.99 -0.89 -18.84
CA ARG A 351 -4.11 -1.29 -20.25
C ARG A 351 -4.03 -0.11 -21.21
N ALA A 352 -4.37 1.11 -20.79
CA ALA A 352 -4.33 2.29 -21.64
C ALA A 352 -2.90 2.83 -21.82
N PHE A 353 -2.02 2.63 -20.83
CA PHE A 353 -0.65 3.12 -20.86
C PHE A 353 0.37 2.11 -21.37
N ALA A 354 0.14 0.80 -21.23
CA ALA A 354 1.08 -0.22 -21.73
C ALA A 354 1.48 -0.05 -23.22
N PRO A 355 0.57 0.26 -24.16
CA PRO A 355 0.93 0.46 -25.56
C PRO A 355 1.87 1.66 -25.80
N ARG A 356 1.89 2.66 -24.90
CA ARG A 356 2.79 3.82 -25.01
C ARG A 356 4.25 3.46 -24.78
N LEU A 357 4.51 2.33 -24.12
CA LEU A 357 5.84 1.74 -23.96
C LEU A 357 6.10 0.60 -24.96
N GLY A 358 5.22 0.42 -25.97
CA GLY A 358 5.31 -0.68 -26.93
C GLY A 358 5.06 -2.06 -26.30
N LEU A 359 4.35 -2.12 -25.16
CA LEU A 359 3.99 -3.37 -24.50
C LEU A 359 2.58 -3.80 -24.90
N ASP A 360 2.44 -5.05 -25.32
CA ASP A 360 1.17 -5.63 -25.76
C ASP A 360 0.21 -5.98 -24.59
N ARG A 361 0.73 -5.93 -23.35
CA ARG A 361 0.02 -6.33 -22.13
C ARG A 361 0.35 -5.40 -20.95
N SER A 362 -0.66 -5.12 -20.12
CA SER A 362 -0.52 -4.42 -18.84
C SER A 362 0.05 -5.32 -17.75
N ASN A 363 0.64 -4.72 -16.71
CA ASN A 363 1.08 -5.42 -15.51
C ASN A 363 0.04 -5.49 -14.38
N GLY A 364 -1.20 -5.07 -14.62
CA GLY A 364 -2.31 -5.22 -13.68
C GLY A 364 -2.35 -4.15 -12.61
N CYS A 365 -2.04 -2.90 -13.01
CA CYS A 365 -1.96 -1.76 -12.12
C CYS A 365 -3.19 -0.84 -12.19
N SER A 366 -4.35 -1.30 -12.65
CA SER A 366 -5.57 -0.49 -12.59
C SER A 366 -6.37 -0.72 -11.30
N TYR A 367 -6.83 0.36 -10.68
CA TYR A 367 -7.60 0.30 -9.43
C TYR A 367 -8.58 1.46 -9.28
N ALA A 368 -9.76 1.18 -8.70
CA ALA A 368 -10.60 2.18 -8.05
C ALA A 368 -11.04 1.71 -6.66
N ASP A 369 -11.16 2.68 -5.75
CA ASP A 369 -11.51 2.44 -4.35
C ASP A 369 -13.01 2.29 -4.07
N SER A 370 -13.86 2.42 -5.10
CA SER A 370 -15.31 2.19 -5.02
C SER A 370 -15.90 1.91 -6.40
N ALA A 371 -17.16 1.49 -6.45
CA ALA A 371 -17.90 1.41 -7.70
C ALA A 371 -18.10 2.79 -8.36
N HIS A 372 -18.02 3.87 -7.60
CA HIS A 372 -18.35 5.22 -8.08
C HIS A 372 -17.16 5.98 -8.66
N HIS A 373 -15.95 5.41 -8.56
CA HIS A 373 -14.74 6.01 -9.10
C HIS A 373 -14.22 5.29 -10.34
N VAL A 374 -13.69 6.07 -11.29
CA VAL A 374 -13.03 5.55 -12.49
C VAL A 374 -11.75 4.83 -12.08
N PRO A 375 -11.47 3.61 -12.59
CA PRO A 375 -10.17 2.97 -12.39
C PRO A 375 -9.06 3.82 -12.98
N ILE A 376 -8.00 3.99 -12.21
CA ILE A 376 -6.77 4.69 -12.61
C ILE A 376 -5.58 3.78 -12.38
N GLN A 377 -4.45 4.07 -13.05
CA GLN A 377 -3.20 3.41 -12.75
C GLN A 377 -2.81 3.66 -11.27
N ARG A 378 -2.44 2.60 -10.54
CA ARG A 378 -2.07 2.58 -9.13
C ARG A 378 -0.95 1.59 -8.86
N MET A 379 -0.32 1.75 -7.70
CA MET A 379 0.76 0.88 -7.30
C MET A 379 0.36 -0.60 -7.13
N ALA A 380 1.29 -1.47 -7.49
CA ALA A 380 1.32 -2.86 -7.05
C ALA A 380 1.91 -2.97 -5.63
N ASN A 381 2.19 -4.19 -5.16
CA ASN A 381 3.14 -4.33 -4.05
C ASN A 381 4.54 -4.08 -4.62
N VAL A 382 5.23 -3.03 -4.16
CA VAL A 382 6.55 -2.62 -4.70
C VAL A 382 7.61 -2.94 -3.68
N SER A 383 8.45 -3.93 -3.97
CA SER A 383 9.31 -4.56 -2.96
C SER A 383 10.77 -4.61 -3.38
N LEU A 384 11.66 -4.12 -2.51
CA LEU A 384 13.10 -4.38 -2.58
C LEU A 384 13.35 -5.84 -2.24
N GLN A 385 14.03 -6.55 -3.11
CA GLN A 385 14.33 -7.96 -2.93
C GLN A 385 15.53 -8.15 -1.97
N PRO A 386 15.50 -9.19 -1.11
CA PRO A 386 16.65 -9.54 -0.29
C PRO A 386 17.80 -10.06 -1.16
N ASP A 387 19.00 -10.10 -0.58
CA ASP A 387 20.15 -10.78 -1.19
C ASP A 387 19.76 -12.26 -1.44
N PRO A 388 19.70 -12.71 -2.70
CA PRO A 388 19.27 -14.08 -3.00
C PRO A 388 20.36 -15.12 -2.72
N GLN A 389 21.60 -14.71 -2.49
CA GLN A 389 22.76 -15.60 -2.34
C GLN A 389 23.16 -15.76 -0.87
N ARG A 390 22.98 -14.75 -0.04
CA ARG A 390 23.39 -14.78 1.36
C ARG A 390 22.31 -14.25 2.28
N ASP A 391 22.03 -15.02 3.32
CA ASP A 391 21.14 -14.58 4.40
C ASP A 391 21.86 -13.64 5.39
N THR A 392 22.23 -12.43 4.94
CA THR A 392 22.92 -11.44 5.79
C THR A 392 21.96 -10.87 6.83
N THR A 393 22.28 -10.99 8.13
CA THR A 393 21.41 -10.47 9.19
C THR A 393 21.55 -8.96 9.40
N THR A 394 20.57 -8.34 10.07
CA THR A 394 20.65 -6.93 10.46
C THR A 394 21.87 -6.65 11.34
N GLU A 395 22.22 -7.55 12.26
CA GLU A 395 23.42 -7.43 13.11
C GLU A 395 24.71 -7.47 12.29
N GLU A 396 24.76 -8.31 11.25
CA GLU A 396 25.90 -8.33 10.33
C GLU A 396 26.03 -7.02 9.54
N LEU A 397 24.92 -6.40 9.13
CA LEU A 397 24.95 -5.05 8.52
C LEU A 397 25.45 -4.00 9.52
N ILE A 398 24.95 -4.02 10.76
CA ILE A 398 25.40 -3.13 11.84
C ILE A 398 26.89 -3.31 12.10
N SER A 399 27.41 -4.54 12.04
CA SER A 399 28.84 -4.83 12.29
C SER A 399 29.80 -4.15 11.30
N ARG A 400 29.31 -3.72 10.14
CA ARG A 400 30.09 -3.04 9.07
C ARG A 400 30.14 -1.52 9.24
N VAL A 401 29.56 -0.98 10.31
CA VAL A 401 29.47 0.46 10.56
C VAL A 401 30.34 0.85 11.76
N GLU A 402 31.35 1.68 11.51
CA GLU A 402 32.22 2.21 12.57
C GLU A 402 31.50 3.27 13.42
N ASP A 403 30.79 4.17 12.76
CA ASP A 403 29.97 5.22 13.38
C ASP A 403 28.73 5.48 12.52
N GLY A 404 27.54 5.34 13.09
CA GLY A 404 26.30 5.48 12.33
C GLY A 404 25.06 5.37 13.19
N ILE A 405 23.92 5.13 12.53
CA ILE A 405 22.62 5.01 13.18
C ILE A 405 21.85 3.81 12.63
N TYR A 406 21.23 3.04 13.53
CA TYR A 406 20.21 2.05 13.19
C TYR A 406 18.82 2.63 13.42
N ILE A 407 17.93 2.55 12.43
CA ILE A 407 16.60 3.17 12.44
C ILE A 407 15.51 2.10 12.40
N VAL A 408 14.53 2.18 13.31
CA VAL A 408 13.43 1.22 13.45
C VAL A 408 12.07 1.93 13.51
N GLY A 409 11.09 1.38 12.79
CA GLY A 409 9.71 1.83 12.72
C GLY A 409 9.54 3.13 11.95
N ASP A 410 8.49 3.23 11.14
CA ASP A 410 8.12 4.45 10.42
C ASP A 410 7.37 5.45 11.30
N LYS A 411 7.46 6.74 10.96
CA LYS A 411 6.70 7.80 11.63
C LYS A 411 6.26 8.90 10.64
N SER A 412 7.05 9.97 10.50
CA SER A 412 6.74 11.09 9.61
C SER A 412 7.63 11.07 8.37
N TRP A 413 7.11 11.62 7.28
CA TRP A 413 7.80 11.76 6.01
C TRP A 413 7.43 13.08 5.33
N SER A 414 8.28 13.51 4.41
CA SER A 414 8.04 14.60 3.48
C SER A 414 8.78 14.30 2.18
N ILE A 415 8.16 14.56 1.03
CA ILE A 415 8.77 14.35 -0.27
C ILE A 415 8.24 15.38 -1.27
N ASP A 416 9.11 15.89 -2.14
CA ASP A 416 8.74 16.93 -3.10
C ASP A 416 7.82 16.42 -4.22
N MET A 417 7.33 17.35 -5.05
CA MET A 417 6.39 17.04 -6.12
C MET A 417 6.95 16.14 -7.23
N GLN A 418 8.28 16.04 -7.38
CA GLN A 418 8.90 15.17 -8.39
C GLN A 418 9.35 13.83 -7.81
N ARG A 419 9.13 13.61 -6.50
CA ARG A 419 9.64 12.47 -5.74
C ARG A 419 11.15 12.37 -5.77
N TYR A 420 11.81 13.53 -5.89
CA TYR A 420 13.26 13.62 -6.02
C TYR A 420 13.93 13.91 -4.68
N ASN A 421 13.46 14.89 -3.91
CA ASN A 421 13.97 15.21 -2.57
C ASN A 421 13.02 14.69 -1.48
N PHE A 422 13.55 14.01 -0.47
CA PHE A 422 12.76 13.48 0.64
C PHE A 422 13.40 13.71 2.00
N GLN A 423 12.58 13.57 3.04
CA GLN A 423 12.97 13.46 4.43
C GLN A 423 12.09 12.41 5.13
N PHE A 424 12.68 11.52 5.91
CA PHE A 424 11.97 10.53 6.72
C PHE A 424 12.48 10.52 8.16
N THR A 425 11.61 10.11 9.08
CA THR A 425 11.99 9.82 10.47
C THR A 425 11.47 8.43 10.86
N GLY A 426 11.60 8.07 12.13
CA GLY A 426 11.22 6.76 12.64
C GLY A 426 10.78 6.78 14.10
N GLN A 427 10.54 5.58 14.64
CA GLN A 427 10.08 5.43 16.01
C GLN A 427 11.25 5.37 17.01
N ARG A 428 12.31 4.65 16.65
CA ARG A 428 13.49 4.38 17.47
C ARG A 428 14.76 4.53 16.65
N PHE A 429 15.79 5.07 17.29
CA PHE A 429 17.10 5.26 16.68
C PHE A 429 18.16 4.76 17.63
N PHE A 430 19.16 4.06 17.13
CA PHE A 430 20.29 3.57 17.93
C PHE A 430 21.57 4.05 17.32
N ARG A 431 22.47 4.59 18.14
CA ARG A 431 23.83 4.87 17.70
C ARG A 431 24.54 3.56 17.41
N ILE A 432 25.34 3.53 16.36
CA ILE A 432 26.27 2.44 16.07
C ILE A 432 27.69 2.94 16.38
N ARG A 433 28.47 2.15 17.11
CA ARG A 433 29.89 2.37 17.38
C ARG A 433 30.65 1.07 17.26
N ASN A 434 31.71 1.06 16.44
CA ASN A 434 32.58 -0.10 16.22
C ASN A 434 31.78 -1.38 15.94
N GLY A 435 30.79 -1.28 15.05
CA GLY A 435 29.96 -2.41 14.64
C GLY A 435 28.92 -2.87 15.66
N ARG A 436 28.58 -2.06 16.67
CA ARG A 436 27.64 -2.43 17.74
C ARG A 436 26.70 -1.29 18.11
N LEU A 437 25.49 -1.63 18.56
CA LEU A 437 24.57 -0.64 19.11
C LEU A 437 25.15 -0.02 20.39
N ALA A 438 25.04 1.30 20.50
CA ALA A 438 25.68 2.13 21.53
C ALA A 438 24.67 3.10 22.15
N GLY A 439 23.48 2.59 22.48
CA GLY A 439 22.39 3.35 23.09
C GLY A 439 21.46 4.03 22.08
N GLN A 440 20.30 4.48 22.57
CA GLN A 440 19.31 5.18 21.74
C GLN A 440 19.72 6.64 21.45
N LEU A 441 19.18 7.16 20.36
CA LEU A 441 19.17 8.58 19.99
C LEU A 441 17.72 9.01 19.78
N ARG A 442 17.49 10.33 19.75
CA ARG A 442 16.23 10.93 19.31
C ARG A 442 16.47 12.12 18.39
N ASP A 443 15.37 12.70 17.91
CA ASP A 443 15.34 13.86 17.03
C ASP A 443 16.02 13.63 15.66
N VAL A 444 15.99 12.39 15.15
CA VAL A 444 16.65 12.01 13.89
C VAL A 444 15.67 12.10 12.72
N ALA A 445 16.09 12.76 11.65
CA ALA A 445 15.51 12.57 10.32
C ALA A 445 16.61 12.37 9.29
N TYR A 446 16.45 11.45 8.36
CA TYR A 446 17.36 11.28 7.23
C TYR A 446 16.78 11.91 5.97
N GLN A 447 17.63 12.64 5.25
CA GLN A 447 17.27 13.45 4.09
C GLN A 447 18.23 13.12 2.95
N ALA A 448 17.71 12.99 1.73
CA ALA A 448 18.50 12.79 0.54
C ALA A 448 17.69 13.11 -0.72
N THR A 449 18.38 13.12 -1.86
CA THR A 449 17.71 12.86 -3.13
C THR A 449 17.52 11.36 -3.32
N THR A 450 16.49 10.97 -4.08
CA THR A 450 16.16 9.56 -4.32
C THR A 450 17.33 8.78 -4.91
N THR A 451 17.96 9.29 -5.98
CA THR A 451 19.07 8.59 -6.64
C THR A 451 20.35 8.59 -5.80
N ASP A 452 20.61 9.62 -4.98
CA ASP A 452 21.80 9.62 -4.11
C ASP A 452 21.65 8.61 -2.96
N PHE A 453 20.45 8.50 -2.37
CA PHE A 453 20.18 7.52 -1.31
C PHE A 453 20.31 6.09 -1.80
N TRP A 454 19.61 5.74 -2.88
CA TRP A 454 19.68 4.39 -3.44
C TRP A 454 21.04 4.12 -4.09
N GLY A 455 21.74 5.17 -4.55
CA GLY A 455 23.11 5.14 -5.04
C GLY A 455 24.17 4.98 -3.94
N SER A 456 23.82 5.20 -2.66
CA SER A 456 24.70 4.96 -1.52
C SER A 456 24.40 3.65 -0.77
N MET A 457 23.45 2.85 -1.25
CA MET A 457 23.12 1.54 -0.70
C MET A 457 24.25 0.53 -0.96
N GLU A 458 25.08 0.30 0.06
CA GLU A 458 26.22 -0.60 -0.02
C GLU A 458 25.78 -2.07 0.02
N ALA A 459 24.81 -2.40 0.87
CA ALA A 459 24.40 -3.77 1.09
C ALA A 459 22.91 -3.89 1.44
N VAL A 460 22.35 -5.04 1.08
CA VAL A 460 20.98 -5.45 1.35
C VAL A 460 21.00 -6.70 2.22
N GLY A 461 20.06 -6.79 3.16
CA GLY A 461 19.89 -7.92 4.05
C GLY A 461 19.38 -9.17 3.32
N GLY A 462 19.51 -10.29 4.01
CA GLY A 462 19.05 -11.60 3.55
C GLY A 462 17.55 -11.82 3.72
N PRO A 463 17.02 -12.95 3.24
CA PRO A 463 15.62 -13.31 3.37
C PRO A 463 15.09 -13.32 4.82
N SER A 464 15.93 -13.61 5.82
CA SER A 464 15.53 -13.60 7.24
C SER A 464 15.16 -12.21 7.77
N THR A 465 15.63 -11.15 7.11
CA THR A 465 15.35 -9.76 7.47
C THR A 465 14.18 -9.17 6.71
N TRP A 466 13.59 -9.90 5.75
CA TRP A 466 12.58 -9.35 4.87
C TRP A 466 11.21 -9.28 5.55
N VAL A 467 10.58 -8.11 5.50
CA VAL A 467 9.24 -7.86 6.06
C VAL A 467 8.39 -7.13 5.03
N LEU A 468 7.11 -7.50 4.97
CA LEU A 468 6.12 -6.82 4.13
C LEU A 468 5.44 -5.69 4.92
N GLY A 469 5.91 -4.46 4.71
CA GLY A 469 5.27 -3.24 5.22
C GLY A 469 4.13 -2.77 4.32
N GLY A 470 3.45 -1.68 4.68
CA GLY A 470 2.41 -1.10 3.84
C GLY A 470 1.56 -0.03 4.49
N ALA A 471 0.65 0.55 3.72
CA ALA A 471 -0.27 1.59 4.14
C ALA A 471 -1.64 1.44 3.48
N PHE A 472 -2.70 1.91 4.17
CA PHE A 472 -4.08 1.92 3.65
C PHE A 472 -4.49 3.23 2.95
N ASN A 473 -3.68 4.28 3.07
CA ASN A 473 -4.08 5.67 2.81
C ASN A 473 -3.30 6.32 1.66
N CYS A 474 -2.83 5.53 0.69
CA CYS A 474 -2.15 6.07 -0.49
C CYS A 474 -3.16 6.84 -1.36
N GLY A 475 -3.02 8.16 -1.48
CA GLY A 475 -3.95 9.04 -2.20
C GLY A 475 -3.52 9.33 -3.65
N LYS A 476 -4.49 9.42 -4.57
CA LYS A 476 -4.30 9.82 -5.98
C LYS A 476 -5.61 10.35 -6.60
N ALA A 477 -5.54 11.01 -7.76
CA ALA A 477 -6.64 11.53 -8.57
C ALA A 477 -7.43 12.72 -8.00
N GLN A 478 -8.22 13.35 -8.88
CA GLN A 478 -9.22 14.36 -8.55
C GLN A 478 -10.53 14.05 -9.31
N PRO A 479 -11.62 13.63 -8.64
CA PRO A 479 -11.78 13.47 -7.19
C PRO A 479 -10.84 12.43 -6.58
N GLY A 480 -10.47 12.63 -5.30
CA GLY A 480 -9.47 11.83 -4.61
C GLY A 480 -9.90 10.39 -4.37
N GLN A 481 -8.98 9.45 -4.61
CA GLN A 481 -9.11 8.02 -4.39
C GLN A 481 -8.01 7.49 -3.47
N VAL A 482 -8.32 6.46 -2.69
CA VAL A 482 -7.40 5.86 -1.73
C VAL A 482 -7.13 4.38 -2.05
N ALA A 483 -5.86 3.97 -2.10
CA ALA A 483 -5.49 2.56 -2.21
C ALA A 483 -4.69 2.08 -1.01
N ALA A 484 -4.82 0.78 -0.74
CA ALA A 484 -3.95 0.05 0.17
C ALA A 484 -2.86 -0.68 -0.62
N VAL A 485 -1.60 -0.48 -0.24
CA VAL A 485 -0.43 -1.00 -0.96
C VAL A 485 0.66 -1.44 0.01
N SER A 486 1.39 -2.49 -0.35
CA SER A 486 2.48 -3.03 0.46
C SER A 486 3.84 -2.82 -0.19
N HIS A 487 4.86 -2.75 0.66
CA HIS A 487 6.25 -2.59 0.27
C HIS A 487 7.10 -3.54 1.09
N GLY A 488 7.52 -4.63 0.44
CA GLY A 488 8.41 -5.61 1.05
C GLY A 488 9.84 -5.16 0.98
N CYS A 489 10.58 -5.32 2.06
CA CYS A 489 12.00 -5.02 2.04
C CYS A 489 12.76 -5.75 3.14
N PRO A 490 14.06 -6.02 2.92
CA PRO A 490 15.00 -6.41 3.95
C PRO A 490 15.58 -5.18 4.65
N SER A 491 16.39 -5.41 5.69
CA SER A 491 17.27 -4.37 6.23
C SER A 491 18.29 -3.93 5.18
N VAL A 492 18.71 -2.67 5.19
CA VAL A 492 19.74 -2.14 4.27
C VAL A 492 20.82 -1.37 5.01
N LEU A 493 22.00 -1.29 4.39
CA LEU A 493 23.09 -0.41 4.78
C LEU A 493 23.31 0.65 3.69
N VAL A 494 23.14 1.92 4.05
CA VAL A 494 23.35 3.08 3.19
C VAL A 494 24.43 3.99 3.76
N ARG A 495 25.28 4.58 2.92
CA ARG A 495 26.46 5.35 3.35
C ARG A 495 26.25 6.85 3.24
N GLY A 496 26.80 7.60 4.19
CA GLY A 496 26.93 9.06 4.12
C GLY A 496 25.61 9.82 3.91
N VAL A 497 24.49 9.31 4.41
CA VAL A 497 23.17 9.96 4.28
C VAL A 497 23.08 11.15 5.23
N ASN A 498 22.53 12.27 4.77
CA ASN A 498 22.43 13.47 5.60
C ASN A 498 21.41 13.28 6.73
N ILE A 499 21.85 13.47 7.97
CA ILE A 499 20.98 13.48 9.16
C ILE A 499 20.70 14.92 9.59
N LEU A 500 19.42 15.19 9.84
CA LEU A 500 18.92 16.42 10.43
C LEU A 500 18.55 16.20 11.90
N ASN A 501 18.58 17.29 12.67
CA ASN A 501 18.02 17.33 14.01
C ASN A 501 16.61 17.93 13.98
N THR A 502 15.58 17.10 14.14
CA THR A 502 14.18 17.54 13.97
C THR A 502 13.75 18.61 14.96
N ARG A 503 14.40 18.72 16.11
CA ARG A 503 14.09 19.74 17.12
C ARG A 503 14.67 21.11 16.74
N THR A 504 15.89 21.13 16.21
CA THR A 504 16.53 22.38 15.74
C THR A 504 15.81 22.92 14.51
N GLU A 505 15.43 22.04 13.57
CA GLU A 505 14.72 22.43 12.35
C GLU A 505 13.28 22.92 12.61
N ALA A 506 12.58 22.37 13.61
CA ALA A 506 11.22 22.81 13.96
C ALA A 506 11.18 24.15 14.74
N GLY A 507 12.32 24.62 15.24
CA GLY A 507 12.44 25.87 16.00
C GLY A 507 12.96 27.07 15.19
N GLN A 508 13.24 26.87 13.90
CA GLN A 508 13.50 27.93 12.91
C GLN A 508 12.24 28.18 12.10
#